data_AF-A0A1E7GIT3-F1
#
_entry.id   AF-A0A1E7GIT3-F1
#
_cell.length_a   1.000
_cell.length_b   1.000
_cell.length_c   1.000
_cell.angle_alpha   90.00
_cell.angle_beta   90.00
_cell.angle_gamma   90.00
#
_symmetry.space_group_name_H-M   'P 1'
#
loop_
_entity.id
_entity.type
_entity.pdbx_description
1 polymer ?
#
loop_
_entity_poly.entity_id
_entity_poly.type
_entity_poly.pdbx_seq_one_letter_code
_entity_poly.pdbx_strand_id
1 'polypeptide(L)' 'MEKMRFVPYEEAKKNISDVVEMEHPTEDGKRIFNVYDQAGKPICWFDAEEVEAEVDAREFEDIKEHILHLIPDWAT' A
#
# COMPACT_ATOMS: atom_id res chain seq x y z
N MET A 1 4.51 3.53 -23.19
CA MET A 1 3.99 3.34 -21.83
C MET A 1 4.82 2.25 -21.19
N GLU A 2 5.59 2.57 -20.15
CA GLU A 2 6.14 1.53 -19.29
C GLU A 2 4.97 0.83 -18.62
N LYS A 3 4.96 -0.50 -18.66
CA LYS A 3 3.99 -1.28 -17.90
C LYS A 3 4.45 -1.24 -16.46
N MET A 4 3.60 -0.75 -15.57
CA MET A 4 3.85 -0.82 -14.13
C MET A 4 4.08 -2.29 -13.77
N ARG A 5 5.18 -2.57 -13.07
CA ARG A 5 5.54 -3.91 -12.63
C ARG A 5 5.31 -3.99 -11.13
N PHE A 6 4.74 -5.11 -10.71
CA PHE A 6 4.41 -5.37 -9.33
C PHE A 6 5.22 -6.55 -8.81
N VAL A 7 5.53 -6.51 -7.52
CA VAL A 7 6.11 -7.63 -6.79
C VAL A 7 5.10 -8.77 -6.81
N PRO A 8 5.53 -10.04 -6.94
CA PRO A 8 4.64 -11.17 -6.74
C PRO A 8 4.00 -11.11 -5.35
N TYR A 9 2.70 -11.38 -5.26
CA TYR A 9 1.94 -11.29 -4.00
C TYR A 9 2.61 -12.04 -2.82
N GLU A 10 3.10 -13.27 -3.05
CA GLU A 10 3.78 -14.06 -2.02
C GLU A 10 5.08 -13.41 -1.52
N GLU A 11 5.76 -12.66 -2.38
CA GLU A 11 6.96 -11.91 -2.01
C GLU A 11 6.60 -10.63 -1.27
N ALA A 12 5.57 -9.90 -1.71
CA ALA A 12 5.04 -8.76 -0.98
C ALA A 12 4.61 -9.16 0.45
N LYS A 13 3.85 -10.25 0.58
CA LYS A 13 3.41 -10.78 1.89
C LYS A 13 4.55 -11.11 2.85
N LYS A 14 5.73 -11.46 2.32
CA LYS A 14 6.93 -11.74 3.11
C LYS A 14 7.71 -10.48 3.50
N ASN A 15 7.76 -9.50 2.61
CA ASN A 15 8.64 -8.33 2.73
C ASN A 15 7.94 -7.12 3.37
N ILE A 16 6.62 -7.02 3.28
CA ILE A 16 5.82 -5.98 3.92
C ILE A 16 5.55 -6.37 5.38
N SER A 17 5.77 -5.45 6.31
CA SER A 17 5.44 -5.65 7.73
C SER A 17 4.08 -5.12 8.09
N ASP A 18 3.73 -3.93 7.59
CA ASP A 18 2.49 -3.27 7.93
C ASP A 18 2.07 -2.27 6.86
N VAL A 19 0.77 -1.99 6.87
CA VAL A 19 0.14 -0.91 6.12
C VAL A 19 -0.65 -0.09 7.13
N VAL A 20 -0.35 1.20 7.20
CA VAL A 20 -0.92 2.10 8.20
C VAL A 20 -1.60 3.26 7.50
N GLU A 21 -2.85 3.52 7.89
CA GLU A 21 -3.56 4.72 7.48
C GLU A 21 -2.99 5.94 8.21
N MET A 22 -2.62 6.98 7.44
CA MET A 22 -2.05 8.22 7.96
C MET A 22 -2.60 9.42 7.19
N GLU A 23 -2.46 10.62 7.76
CA GLU A 23 -2.63 11.87 6.99
C GLU A 23 -1.46 12.06 6.02
N HIS A 24 -1.76 12.59 4.83
CA HIS A 24 -0.75 12.93 3.83
C HIS A 24 0.19 14.01 4.40
N PRO A 25 1.53 13.89 4.25
CA PRO A 25 2.48 14.75 4.96
C PRO A 25 2.42 16.24 4.58
N THR A 26 1.78 16.58 3.46
CA THR A 26 1.73 17.96 2.93
C THR A 26 0.37 18.37 2.38
N GLU A 27 -0.62 17.48 2.36
CA GLU A 27 -1.95 17.77 1.83
C GLU A 27 -2.96 17.56 2.96
N ASP A 28 -3.33 18.65 3.63
CA ASP A 28 -4.21 18.61 4.79
C ASP A 28 -5.54 17.93 4.47
N GLY A 29 -5.97 17.03 5.36
CA GLY A 29 -7.23 16.29 5.21
C GLY A 29 -7.20 15.15 4.18
N LYS A 30 -6.11 14.96 3.45
CA LYS A 30 -5.91 13.81 2.57
C LYS A 30 -5.35 12.63 3.36
N ARG A 31 -5.84 11.42 3.08
CA ARG A 31 -5.40 10.18 3.74
C ARG A 31 -4.56 9.33 2.80
N ILE A 32 -3.59 8.62 3.36
CA ILE A 32 -2.76 7.65 2.66
C ILE A 32 -2.68 6.33 3.41
N PHE A 33 -2.47 5.25 2.68
CA PHE A 33 -2.02 3.98 3.22
C PHE A 33 -0.50 3.88 3.04
N ASN A 34 0.25 4.12 4.11
CA ASN A 34 1.71 4.06 4.10
C ASN A 34 2.17 2.62 4.36
N VAL A 35 3.07 2.13 3.52
CA VAL A 35 3.55 0.74 3.53
C VAL A 35 4.95 0.67 4.11
N TYR A 36 5.15 -0.25 5.05
CA TYR A 36 6.42 -0.47 5.74
C TYR A 36 7.01 -1.84 5.40
N ASP A 37 8.33 -1.89 5.26
CA ASP A 37 9.07 -3.16 5.12
C ASP A 37 9.27 -3.85 6.49
N GLN A 38 9.84 -5.06 6.49
CA GLN A 38 10.21 -5.80 7.71
C GLN A 38 11.21 -5.08 8.63
N ALA A 39 11.90 -4.04 8.16
CA ALA A 39 12.78 -3.20 8.96
C ALA A 39 12.04 -1.99 9.58
N GLY A 40 10.73 -1.85 9.34
CA GLY A 40 9.92 -0.71 9.78
C GLY A 40 10.19 0.57 8.99
N LYS A 41 10.80 0.46 7.80
CA LYS A 41 11.06 1.61 6.94
C LYS A 41 9.87 1.83 6.00
N PRO A 42 9.39 3.07 5.82
CA PRO A 42 8.38 3.37 4.81
C PRO A 42 8.99 3.21 3.42
N ILE A 43 8.32 2.46 2.55
CA ILE A 43 8.82 2.10 1.20
C ILE A 43 7.95 2.66 0.07
N CYS A 44 6.63 2.76 0.28
CA CYS A 44 5.70 3.43 -0.63
C CYS A 44 4.41 3.80 0.11
N TRP A 45 3.54 4.55 -0.55
CA TRP A 45 2.21 4.88 -0.04
C TRP A 45 1.20 4.90 -1.19
N PHE A 46 -0.08 4.72 -0.83
CA PHE A 46 -1.21 4.78 -1.74
C PHE A 46 -2.19 5.84 -1.28
N ASP A 47 -2.88 6.48 -2.21
CA ASP A 47 -4.01 7.34 -1.89
C ASP A 47 -5.14 6.49 -1.30
N ALA A 48 -5.65 6.87 -0.13
CA ALA A 48 -6.64 6.07 0.55
C ALA A 48 -7.99 6.06 -0.18
N GLU A 49 -8.41 7.19 -0.75
CA GLU A 49 -9.69 7.30 -1.45
C GLU A 49 -9.68 6.49 -2.75
N GLU A 50 -8.55 6.50 -3.47
CA GLU A 50 -8.40 5.69 -4.70
C GLU A 50 -8.46 4.20 -4.38
N VAL A 51 -7.74 3.74 -3.35
CA VAL A 51 -7.75 2.33 -2.94
C VAL A 51 -9.14 1.91 -2.45
N GLU A 52 -9.77 2.69 -1.58
CA GLU A 52 -11.12 2.41 -1.06
C GLU A 52 -12.18 2.37 -2.18
N ALA A 53 -11.95 3.06 -3.30
CA ALA A 53 -12.84 2.99 -4.47
C ALA A 53 -12.63 1.73 -5.33
N GLU A 54 -11.49 1.05 -5.21
CA GLU A 54 -11.15 -0.16 -5.97
C GLU A 54 -11.57 -1.46 -5.28
N VAL A 55 -11.75 -1.45 -3.95
CA VAL A 55 -12.08 -2.62 -3.15
C VAL A 55 -13.36 -2.40 -2.33
N ASP A 56 -14.29 -3.37 -2.40
CA ASP A 56 -15.43 -3.43 -1.48
C ASP A 56 -14.99 -4.01 -0.13
N ALA A 57 -14.22 -3.21 0.62
CA ALA A 57 -13.63 -3.60 1.90
C ALA A 57 -14.68 -3.57 3.02
N ARG A 58 -14.70 -4.63 3.83
CA ARG A 58 -15.51 -4.70 5.06
C ARG A 58 -14.68 -4.42 6.29
N GLU A 59 -13.40 -4.80 6.23
CA GLU A 59 -12.42 -4.57 7.27
C GLU A 59 -11.14 -4.00 6.67
N PHE A 60 -10.31 -3.35 7.49
CA PHE A 60 -9.05 -2.78 7.02
C PHE A 60 -8.09 -3.85 6.46
N GLU A 61 -8.22 -5.11 6.90
CA GLU A 61 -7.43 -6.21 6.36
C GLU A 61 -7.72 -6.47 4.87
N ASP A 62 -8.94 -6.22 4.40
CA ASP A 62 -9.28 -6.32 2.97
C ASP A 62 -8.51 -5.28 2.14
N ILE A 63 -8.32 -4.08 2.70
CA ILE A 63 -7.50 -3.01 2.11
C ILE A 63 -6.02 -3.42 2.08
N LYS A 64 -5.49 -3.96 3.19
CA LYS A 64 -4.10 -4.43 3.25
C LYS A 64 -3.83 -5.50 2.21
N GLU A 65 -4.74 -6.48 2.10
CA GLU A 65 -4.65 -7.57 1.14
C GLU A 65 -4.66 -7.05 -0.30
N HIS A 66 -5.54 -6.09 -0.64
CA HIS A 66 -5.56 -5.43 -1.94
C HIS A 66 -4.23 -4.72 -2.24
N ILE A 67 -3.70 -3.97 -1.28
CA ILE A 67 -2.43 -3.25 -1.43
C ILE A 67 -1.24 -4.19 -1.69
N LEU A 68 -1.23 -5.39 -1.08
CA LEU A 68 -0.17 -6.38 -1.34
C LEU A 68 -0.11 -6.83 -2.82
N HIS A 69 -1.23 -6.78 -3.55
CA HIS A 69 -1.26 -7.05 -4.99
C HIS A 69 -0.72 -5.90 -5.85
N LEU A 70 -0.57 -4.71 -5.27
CA LEU A 70 -0.21 -3.47 -5.95
C LEU A 70 1.18 -2.95 -5.59
N ILE A 71 1.95 -3.68 -4.76
CA ILE A 71 3.31 -3.27 -4.38
C ILE A 71 4.19 -3.17 -5.62
N PRO A 72 4.72 -1.97 -5.94
CA PRO A 72 5.59 -1.79 -7.09
C PRO A 72 6.93 -2.52 -6.94
N ASP A 73 7.50 -3.00 -8.03
CA ASP A 73 8.79 -3.71 -8.03
C ASP A 73 9.99 -2.85 -7.60
N TRP A 74 9.86 -1.52 -7.61
CA TRP A 74 10.88 -0.59 -7.13
C TRP A 74 10.82 -0.35 -5.61
N ALA A 75 9.76 -0.80 -4.94
CA ALA A 75 9.51 -0.55 -3.52
C ALA A 75 10.02 -1.71 -2.61
N THR A 76 10.95 -2.53 -3.10
CA THR A 76 11.55 -3.67 -2.37
C THR A 76 13.05 -3.53 -2.14
#